data_AF-A0A1G7RP55-F1
#
_entry.id   AF-A0A1G7RP55-F1
#
_cell.length_a   1.000
_cell.length_b   1.000
_cell.length_c   1.000
_cell.angle_alpha   90.00
_cell.angle_beta   90.00
_cell.angle_gamma   90.00
#
_symmetry.space_group_name_H-M   'P 1'
#
loop_
_entity.id
_entity.type
_entity.pdbx_description
1 polymer ?
#
loop_
_entity_poly.entity_id
_entity_poly.type
_entity_poly.pdbx_seq_one_letter_code
_entity_poly.pdbx_strand_id
1 'polypeptide(L)'
;MIRDDEQADKILSGILDDYNSAPITEKEKAMLDYAVKLTEKPAAVKKEDFDKLRKFELSDKDILDLNQVVAYFNYVNRTADGLGIELEDEHK
;
A
#
# COMPACT_ATOMS: atom_id res chain seq x y z
N MET A 1 8.52 17.60 -3.80
CA MET A 1 8.19 18.31 -2.55
C MET A 1 8.42 17.34 -1.42
N ILE A 2 9.32 17.64 -0.50
CA ILE A 2 9.45 16.89 0.76
C ILE A 2 8.31 17.41 1.65
N ARG A 3 7.40 16.52 2.07
CA ARG A 3 6.37 16.84 3.07
C ARG A 3 7.10 17.15 4.39
N ASP A 4 6.61 18.12 5.17
CA ASP A 4 7.16 18.33 6.51
C ASP A 4 6.82 17.14 7.43
N ASP A 5 7.62 16.97 8.49
CA ASP A 5 7.54 15.80 9.38
C ASP A 5 6.16 15.70 10.06
N GLU A 6 5.53 16.84 10.42
CA GLU A 6 4.21 16.87 11.04
C GLU A 6 3.11 16.41 10.08
N GLN A 7 3.21 16.77 8.80
CA GLN A 7 2.29 16.31 7.76
C GLN A 7 2.49 14.83 7.46
N ALA A 8 3.73 14.34 7.46
CA ALA A 8 4.01 12.92 7.29
C ALA A 8 3.39 12.08 8.42
N ASP A 9 3.51 12.52 9.68
CA ASP A 9 2.93 11.85 10.84
C ASP A 9 1.40 11.81 10.79
N LYS A 10 0.75 12.90 10.35
CA LYS A 10 -0.71 12.94 10.15
C LYS A 10 -1.18 11.98 9.06
N ILE A 11 -0.41 11.86 7.98
CA ILE A 11 -0.74 10.92 6.90
C ILE A 11 -0.55 9.49 7.39
N LEU A 12 0.56 9.19 8.05
CA LEU A 12 0.86 7.87 8.58
C LEU A 12 -0.21 7.42 9.59
N SER A 13 -0.50 8.24 10.59
CA SER A 13 -1.54 7.95 11.58
C SER A 13 -2.92 7.74 10.94
N GLY A 14 -3.28 8.59 9.96
CA GLY A 14 -4.52 8.43 9.21
C GLY A 14 -4.60 7.12 8.41
N ILE A 15 -3.51 6.71 7.76
CA ILE A 15 -3.46 5.45 7.01
C ILE A 15 -3.56 4.24 7.94
N LEU A 16 -2.91 4.29 9.11
CA LEU A 16 -2.92 3.21 10.09
C LEU A 16 -4.29 3.01 10.76
N ASP A 17 -5.05 4.09 10.95
CA ASP A 17 -6.41 4.04 11.50
C ASP A 17 -7.45 3.64 10.42
N ASP A 18 -7.62 4.47 9.39
CA ASP A 18 -8.44 4.18 8.22
C ASP A 18 -7.98 5.00 7.02
N TYR A 19 -7.28 4.34 6.09
CA TYR A 19 -6.78 4.98 4.88
C TYR A 19 -7.87 5.60 3.98
N ASN A 20 -9.15 5.23 4.14
CA ASN A 20 -10.25 5.87 3.40
C ASN A 20 -10.52 7.30 3.85
N SER A 21 -10.18 7.63 5.10
CA SER A 21 -10.37 8.93 5.73
C SER A 21 -9.06 9.73 5.89
N ALA A 22 -7.92 9.09 5.60
CA ALA A 22 -6.60 9.70 5.69
C ALA A 22 -6.45 10.95 4.77
N PRO A 23 -5.62 11.93 5.16
CA PRO A 23 -5.37 13.14 4.36
C PRO A 23 -4.43 12.87 3.17
N ILE A 24 -4.84 11.95 2.29
CA ILE A 24 -4.10 11.51 1.10
C ILE A 24 -4.81 11.96 -0.17
N THR A 25 -4.06 12.02 -1.27
CA THR A 25 -4.61 12.31 -2.59
C THR A 25 -5.43 11.14 -3.13
N GLU A 26 -6.35 11.41 -4.06
CA GLU A 26 -7.11 10.37 -4.76
C GLU A 26 -6.20 9.36 -5.49
N LYS A 27 -5.03 9.82 -5.96
CA LYS A 27 -4.01 8.96 -6.57
C LYS A 27 -3.43 7.98 -5.55
N GLU A 28 -3.02 8.48 -4.38
CA GLU A 28 -2.53 7.64 -3.28
C GLU A 28 -3.60 6.66 -2.80
N LYS A 29 -4.86 7.11 -2.69
CA LYS A 29 -5.99 6.25 -2.35
C LYS A 29 -6.21 5.14 -3.36
N ALA A 30 -6.16 5.44 -4.67
CA ALA A 30 -6.28 4.42 -5.71
C ALA A 30 -5.14 3.38 -5.67
N MET A 31 -3.92 3.81 -5.32
CA MET A 31 -2.80 2.91 -5.10
C MET A 31 -3.02 1.99 -3.89
N LEU A 32 -3.54 2.54 -2.79
CA LEU A 32 -3.88 1.77 -1.58
C LEU A 32 -5.06 0.80 -1.82
N ASP A 33 -6.11 1.21 -2.53
CA ASP A 33 -7.21 0.34 -2.92
C ASP A 33 -6.72 -0.88 -3.72
N TYR A 34 -5.79 -0.65 -4.64
CA TYR A 34 -5.14 -1.73 -5.38
C TYR A 34 -4.29 -2.62 -4.46
N ALA A 35 -3.51 -2.03 -3.55
CA ALA A 35 -2.69 -2.77 -2.59
C ALA A 35 -3.52 -3.67 -1.66
N VAL A 36 -4.63 -3.15 -1.13
CA VAL A 36 -5.59 -3.90 -0.33
C VAL A 36 -6.18 -5.05 -1.13
N LYS A 37 -6.65 -4.79 -2.35
CA LYS A 37 -7.23 -5.83 -3.22
C LYS A 37 -6.22 -6.93 -3.54
N LEU A 38 -4.98 -6.58 -3.88
CA LEU A 38 -3.93 -7.56 -4.18
C LEU A 38 -3.55 -8.39 -2.94
N THR A 39 -3.65 -7.81 -1.74
CA THR A 39 -3.36 -8.49 -0.47
C THR A 39 -4.48 -9.46 -0.07
N GLU A 40 -5.74 -9.02 -0.11
CA GLU A 40 -6.88 -9.82 0.36
C GLU A 40 -7.43 -10.79 -0.69
N LYS A 41 -7.47 -10.35 -1.96
CA LYS A 41 -8.14 -11.06 -3.06
C LYS A 41 -7.29 -11.03 -4.33
N PRO A 42 -6.04 -11.54 -4.30
CA PRO A 42 -5.12 -11.48 -5.45
C PRO A 42 -5.72 -12.09 -6.72
N ALA A 43 -6.47 -13.20 -6.60
CA ALA A 43 -7.12 -13.87 -7.72
C ALA A 43 -8.25 -13.04 -8.38
N ALA A 44 -8.74 -11.99 -7.73
CA ALA A 44 -9.77 -11.10 -8.25
C ALA A 44 -9.21 -9.84 -8.92
N VAL A 45 -7.88 -9.65 -8.93
CA VAL A 45 -7.22 -8.55 -9.64
C VAL A 45 -7.41 -8.76 -11.14
N LYS A 46 -7.83 -7.69 -11.83
CA LYS A 46 -8.20 -7.72 -13.25
C LYS A 46 -7.79 -6.43 -13.95
N LYS A 47 -7.92 -6.43 -15.28
CA LYS A 47 -7.47 -5.32 -16.14
C LYS A 47 -8.00 -3.96 -15.69
N GLU A 48 -9.24 -3.92 -15.24
CA GLU A 48 -9.93 -2.71 -14.82
C GLU A 48 -9.30 -2.06 -13.58
N ASP A 49 -8.58 -2.82 -12.75
CA ASP A 49 -7.85 -2.24 -11.62
C ASP A 49 -6.65 -1.43 -12.12
N PHE A 50 -5.94 -1.94 -13.14
CA PHE A 50 -4.85 -1.20 -13.78
C PHE A 50 -5.37 0.01 -14.58
N ASP A 51 -6.51 -0.13 -15.25
CA ASP A 51 -7.12 0.98 -15.99
C ASP A 51 -7.53 2.13 -15.06
N LYS A 52 -7.95 1.82 -13.81
CA LYS A 52 -8.18 2.86 -12.79
C LYS A 52 -6.89 3.59 -12.41
N LEU A 53 -5.79 2.86 -12.20
CA LEU A 53 -4.48 3.47 -11.88
C LEU A 53 -3.98 4.36 -13.03
N ARG A 54 -4.16 3.93 -14.28
CA ARG A 54 -3.78 4.73 -15.46
C ARG A 54 -4.54 6.06 -15.57
N LYS A 55 -5.76 6.17 -15.02
CA LYS A 55 -6.49 7.45 -14.96
C LYS A 55 -5.80 8.50 -14.08
N PHE A 56 -4.93 8.07 -13.17
CA PHE A 56 -4.06 8.93 -12.36
C PHE A 56 -2.63 9.04 -12.94
N GLU A 57 -2.50 8.78 -14.24
CA GLU A 57 -1.26 8.90 -15.00
C GLU A 57 -0.13 8.00 -14.48
N LEU A 58 -0.45 6.89 -13.81
CA LEU A 58 0.54 5.86 -13.53
C LEU A 58 0.90 5.14 -14.83
N SER A 59 2.19 5.10 -15.14
CA SER A 59 2.73 4.31 -16.24
C SER A 59 2.67 2.81 -15.91
N ASP A 60 2.82 1.96 -16.93
CA ASP A 60 2.91 0.51 -16.70
C ASP A 60 4.10 0.14 -15.79
N LYS A 61 5.18 0.93 -15.83
CA LYS A 61 6.31 0.79 -14.90
C LYS A 61 5.91 1.10 -13.46
N ASP A 62 5.18 2.20 -13.23
CA ASP A 62 4.74 2.58 -11.88
C ASP A 62 3.78 1.53 -11.29
N ILE A 63 2.90 0.96 -12.13
CA ILE A 63 1.99 -0.12 -11.73
C ILE A 63 2.76 -1.40 -11.40
N LEU A 64 3.80 -1.72 -12.19
CA LEU A 64 4.69 -2.84 -11.90
C LEU A 64 5.42 -2.66 -10.57
N ASP A 65 6.01 -1.49 -10.33
CA ASP A 65 6.71 -1.17 -9.09
C ASP A 65 5.75 -1.28 -7.89
N LEU A 66 4.54 -0.73 -8.00
CA LEU A 66 3.49 -0.85 -6.98
C LEU A 66 3.13 -2.33 -6.70
N ASN A 67 2.91 -3.13 -7.75
CA ASN A 67 2.62 -4.56 -7.60
C ASN A 67 3.75 -5.28 -6.87
N GLN A 68 5.01 -5.04 -7.25
CA GLN A 68 6.17 -5.71 -6.66
C GLN A 68 6.34 -5.35 -5.17
N VAL A 69 6.19 -4.09 -4.80
CA VAL A 69 6.26 -3.67 -3.39
C VAL A 69 5.19 -4.39 -2.57
N VAL A 70 3.93 -4.36 -3.02
CA VAL A 70 2.82 -5.00 -2.31
C VAL A 70 3.03 -6.52 -2.21
N ALA A 71 3.47 -7.18 -3.28
CA ALA A 71 3.73 -8.61 -3.31
C ALA A 71 4.90 -9.01 -2.39
N TYR A 72 5.96 -8.19 -2.35
CA TYR A 72 7.12 -8.43 -1.50
C TYR A 72 6.75 -8.39 -0.01
N PHE A 73 6.05 -7.36 0.45
CA PHE A 73 5.59 -7.29 1.84
C PHE A 73 4.63 -8.43 2.18
N ASN A 74 3.77 -8.81 1.24
CA ASN A 74 2.92 -10.00 1.37
C ASN A 74 3.71 -11.29 1.59
N TYR A 75 4.86 -11.47 0.92
CA TYR A 75 5.75 -12.62 1.12
C TYR A 75 6.46 -12.56 2.48
N VAL A 76 7.01 -11.39 2.83
CA VAL A 76 7.73 -11.18 4.10
C VAL A 76 6.80 -11.39 5.29
N ASN A 77 5.61 -10.79 5.28
CA ASN A 77 4.62 -10.93 6.35
C ASN A 77 4.25 -12.40 6.57
N ARG A 78 3.94 -13.15 5.50
CA ARG A 78 3.64 -14.59 5.61
C ARG A 78 4.81 -15.41 6.13
N THR A 79 6.04 -15.02 5.82
CA THR A 79 7.24 -15.69 6.33
C THR A 79 7.43 -15.41 7.82
N ALA A 80 7.30 -14.15 8.23
CA ALA A 80 7.42 -13.74 9.63
C ALA A 80 6.33 -14.38 10.50
N ASP A 81 5.06 -14.25 10.08
CA ASP A 81 3.91 -14.82 10.79
C ASP A 81 3.98 -16.35 10.85
N GLY A 82 4.36 -16.99 9.73
CA GLY A 82 4.47 -18.44 9.63
C GLY A 82 5.59 -19.04 10.48
N LEU A 83 6.63 -18.27 10.78
CA LEU A 83 7.76 -18.69 11.62
C LEU A 83 7.68 -18.16 13.06
N GLY A 84 6.71 -17.31 13.38
CA GLY A 84 6.57 -16.69 14.70
C GLY A 84 7.67 -15.68 15.02
N ILE A 85 8.12 -14.91 14.02
CA ILE A 85 9.10 -13.84 14.23
C ILE A 85 8.41 -12.69 14.99
N GLU A 86 8.93 -12.35 16.16
CA GLU A 86 8.46 -11.20 16.95
C GLU A 86 9.13 -9.89 16.51
N LEU A 87 8.43 -8.77 16.69
CA LEU A 87 9.04 -7.45 16.55
C LEU A 87 10.14 -7.27 17.60
N GLU A 88 11.25 -6.67 17.20
CA GLU A 88 12.30 -6.27 18.15
C GLU A 88 11.74 -5.27 19.16
N ASP A 89 12.27 -5.28 20.39
CA ASP A 89 11.71 -4.53 21.52
C ASP A 89 11.65 -3.01 21.30
N GLU A 90 12.42 -2.47 20.36
CA GLU A 90 12.41 -1.04 19.96
C GLU A 90 11.22 -0.66 19.07
N HIS A 91 10.44 -1.64 18.59
CA HIS A 91 9.37 -1.47 17.61
C HIS A 91 8.02 -2.09 18.04
N LYS A 92 7.89 -2.45 19.33
CA LYS A 92 6.60 -2.80 19.96
C LYS A 92 5.82 -1.55 20.33
#